data_AF-A0AAE4CMS1-F1
#
_entry.id   AF-A0AAE4CMS1-F1
#
_cell.length_a   1.000
_cell.length_b   1.000
_cell.length_c   1.000
_cell.angle_alpha   90.00
_cell.angle_beta   90.00
_cell.angle_gamma   90.00
#
_symmetry.space_group_name_H-M   'P 1'
#
loop_
_entity.id
_entity.type
_entity.pdbx_description
1 polymer ?
#
loop_
_entity_poly.entity_id
_entity_poly.type
_entity_poly.pdbx_seq_one_letter_code
_entity_poly.pdbx_strand_id
1 'polypeptide(L)' 'MYFTDRGLEELEERRGDEEVTLTWVADRMRAFVDLNPEFENAVERLATFLARDDSDDPDTEENINPGEEL' A
#
# COMPACT_ATOMS: atom_id res chain seq x y z
N MET A 1 2.72 -10.80 23.92
CA MET A 1 1.51 -10.11 23.48
C MET A 1 1.80 -9.63 22.06
N TYR A 2 1.59 -10.52 21.08
CA TYR A 2 1.66 -10.20 19.65
C TYR A 2 0.20 -10.06 19.21
N PHE A 3 -0.34 -8.85 19.32
CA PHE A 3 -1.71 -8.54 18.93
C PHE A 3 -1.75 -7.55 17.76
N THR A 4 -0.59 -7.08 17.29
CA THR A 4 -0.48 -6.05 16.27
C THR A 4 -0.85 -6.55 14.88
N ASP A 5 -0.62 -7.84 14.59
CA ASP A 5 -0.70 -8.33 13.21
C ASP A 5 -1.85 -9.32 12.96
N ARG A 6 -2.63 -9.69 14.00
CA ARG A 6 -3.72 -10.67 13.86
C ARG A 6 -4.72 -10.33 12.75
N GLY A 7 -5.00 -9.03 12.55
CA GLY A 7 -5.90 -8.58 11.48
C GLY A 7 -5.28 -8.70 10.09
N LEU A 8 -3.97 -8.54 9.96
CA LEU A 8 -3.23 -8.72 8.71
C LEU A 8 -3.05 -10.20 8.39
N GLU A 9 -2.72 -11.03 9.38
CA GLU A 9 -2.65 -12.49 9.24
C GLU A 9 -3.96 -13.07 8.72
N GLU A 10 -5.09 -12.72 9.32
CA GLU A 10 -6.41 -13.19 8.85
C GLU A 10 -6.74 -12.65 7.44
N LEU A 11 -6.29 -11.44 7.08
CA LEU A 11 -6.48 -10.92 5.73
C LEU A 11 -5.69 -11.74 4.71
N GLU A 12 -4.42 -12.02 5.01
CA GLU A 12 -3.53 -12.82 4.17
C GLU A 12 -4.04 -14.26 4.01
N GLU A 13 -4.40 -14.92 5.11
CA GLU A 13 -4.89 -16.31 5.11
C GLU A 13 -6.19 -16.47 4.31
N ARG A 14 -7.08 -15.48 4.36
CA ARG A 14 -8.41 -15.58 3.73
C ARG A 14 -8.45 -15.08 2.30
N ARG A 15 -7.66 -14.05 1.98
CA ARG A 15 -7.80 -13.24 0.77
C ARG A 15 -6.45 -12.90 0.12
N GLY A 16 -5.34 -13.50 0.56
CA GLY A 16 -4.00 -13.22 0.03
C GLY A 16 -3.84 -13.52 -1.46
N ASP A 17 -4.63 -14.47 -1.99
CA ASP A 17 -4.62 -14.82 -3.42
C ASP A 17 -5.49 -13.88 -4.29
N GLU A 18 -6.16 -12.88 -3.71
CA GLU A 18 -7.00 -11.94 -4.48
C GLU A 18 -6.19 -10.78 -5.08
N GLU A 19 -6.26 -10.59 -6.40
CA GLU A 19 -5.75 -9.39 -7.06
C GLU A 19 -6.81 -8.27 -7.07
N VAL A 20 -6.43 -7.09 -6.56
CA VAL A 20 -7.31 -5.91 -6.48
C VAL A 20 -6.60 -4.67 -6.98
N THR A 21 -7.37 -3.68 -7.42
CA THR A 21 -6.82 -2.37 -7.83
C THR A 21 -6.60 -1.47 -6.61
N LEU A 22 -5.66 -0.53 -6.70
CA LEU A 22 -5.49 0.51 -5.68
C LEU A 22 -6.76 1.35 -5.47
N THR A 23 -7.57 1.52 -6.52
CA THR A 23 -8.89 2.16 -6.41
C THR A 23 -9.81 1.39 -5.45
N TRP A 24 -9.88 0.06 -5.58
CA TRP A 24 -10.68 -0.77 -4.69
C TRP A 24 -10.18 -0.67 -3.24
N VAL A 25 -8.86 -0.69 -3.04
CA VAL A 25 -8.26 -0.54 -1.71
C VAL A 25 -8.63 0.81 -1.09
N ALA A 26 -8.53 1.91 -1.84
CA ALA A 26 -8.94 3.24 -1.40
C ALA A 26 -10.42 3.29 -0.99
N ASP A 27 -11.30 2.59 -1.71
CA ASP A 27 -12.72 2.49 -1.36
C ASP A 27 -12.98 1.66 -0.09
N ARG A 28 -12.10 0.72 0.27
CA ARG A 28 -12.16 0.04 1.58
C ARG A 28 -11.69 0.92 2.71
N MET A 29 -10.64 1.71 2.47
CA MET A 29 -10.14 2.70 3.43
C MET A 29 -11.18 3.76 3.76
N ARG A 30 -11.86 4.33 2.76
CA ARG A 30 -12.96 5.30 2.98
C ARG A 30 -14.08 4.70 3.81
N ALA A 31 -14.56 3.52 3.42
CA ALA A 31 -15.62 2.84 4.17
C ALA A 31 -15.22 2.53 5.62
N PHE A 32 -13.93 2.25 5.88
CA PHE A 32 -13.43 2.06 7.23
C PHE A 32 -13.43 3.36 8.04
N VAL A 33 -12.98 4.48 7.46
CA VAL A 33 -13.00 5.80 8.13
C VAL A 33 -14.43 6.29 8.37
N ASP A 34 -15.35 6.07 7.44
CA ASP A 34 -16.77 6.41 7.60
C ASP A 34 -17.39 5.73 8.84
N LEU A 35 -16.94 4.52 9.14
CA LEU A 35 -17.38 3.74 10.31
C LEU A 35 -16.56 4.02 11.57
N ASN A 36 -15.31 4.48 11.43
CA ASN A 36 -14.37 4.69 12.52
C ASN A 36 -13.58 6.01 12.32
N PRO A 37 -14.22 7.17 12.52
CA PRO A 37 -13.63 8.47 12.20
C PRO A 37 -12.34 8.78 12.97
N GLU A 38 -12.14 8.18 14.15
CA GLU A 38 -10.93 8.38 14.96
C GLU A 38 -9.64 7.90 14.28
N PHE A 39 -9.74 7.06 13.24
CA PHE A 39 -8.61 6.54 12.50
C PHE A 39 -8.29 7.29 11.21
N GLU A 40 -9.02 8.37 10.87
CA GLU A 40 -8.84 9.16 9.65
C GLU A 40 -7.37 9.53 9.41
N ASN A 41 -6.71 10.13 10.40
CA ASN A 41 -5.31 10.55 10.30
C ASN A 41 -4.34 9.38 10.00
N ALA A 42 -4.61 8.19 10.55
CA ALA A 42 -3.76 7.02 10.32
C ALA A 42 -3.96 6.47 8.89
N VAL A 43 -5.21 6.40 8.45
CA VAL A 43 -5.59 5.94 7.12
C VAL A 43 -5.08 6.90 6.04
N GLU A 44 -5.16 8.21 6.26
CA GLU A 44 -4.66 9.22 5.32
C GLU A 44 -3.14 9.12 5.12
N ARG A 45 -2.38 8.87 6.20
CA ARG A 45 -0.93 8.63 6.11
C ARG A 45 -0.62 7.36 5.33
N LEU A 46 -1.37 6.28 5.54
CA LEU A 46 -1.21 5.04 4.78
C LEU A 46 -1.54 5.23 3.30
N ALA A 47 -2.63 5.93 2.98
CA ALA A 47 -3.00 6.25 1.61
C ALA A 47 -1.92 7.10 0.91
N THR A 48 -1.36 8.08 1.61
CA THR A 48 -0.24 8.90 1.10
C THR A 48 1.01 8.05 0.87
N PHE A 49 1.30 7.10 1.76
CA PHE A 49 2.42 6.17 1.60
C PHE A 49 2.23 5.29 0.35
N LEU A 50 1.06 4.69 0.17
CA LEU A 50 0.76 3.83 -1.00
C LEU A 50 0.69 4.61 -2.32
N ALA A 51 0.41 5.91 -2.27
CA ALA A 51 0.36 6.77 -3.46
C ALA A 51 1.74 7.25 -3.93
N ARG A 52 2.79 7.08 -3.10
CA ARG A 52 4.17 7.31 -3.52
C ARG A 52 4.61 6.07 -4.29
N ASP A 53 4.79 6.23 -5.59
CA ASP A 53 5.33 5.19 -6.46
C ASP A 53 6.86 5.10 -6.24
N ASP A 54 7.43 3.90 -6.21
CA ASP A 54 8.90 3.73 -6.11
C ASP A 54 9.64 4.28 -7.36
N SER A 55 8.91 4.56 -8.46
CA SER A 55 9.46 5.24 -9.65
C SER A 55 9.63 6.76 -9.47
N ASP A 56 9.03 7.36 -8.44
CA ASP A 56 9.26 8.76 -8.06
C ASP A 56 10.45 8.91 -7.08
N ASP A 57 11.16 7.82 -6.78
CA ASP A 57 12.41 7.87 -6.03
C ASP A 57 13.55 8.39 -6.93
N PRO A 58 14.09 9.61 -6.69
CA PRO A 58 15.18 10.16 -7.51
C PRO A 58 16.45 9.29 -7.49
N ASP A 59 16.55 8.33 -6.57
CA ASP A 59 17.67 7.39 -6.48
C ASP A 59 17.46 6.10 -7.34
N THR A 60 16.29 5.90 -7.95
CA THR A 60 15.98 4.70 -8.79
C THR A 60 16.31 4.88 -10.29
N GLU A 61 16.62 6.11 -10.74
CA GLU A 61 17.00 6.45 -12.13
C GLU A 61 18.47 6.05 -12.51
N GLU A 62 19.22 5.36 -11.64
CA GLU A 62 20.65 5.03 -11.86
C GLU A 62 20.91 3.59 -12.37
N ASN A 63 20.09 3.07 -13.29
CA ASN A 63 20.43 1.81 -14.00
C ASN A 63 20.12 1.83 -15.50
N ILE A 64 20.36 2.98 -16.15
CA ILE A 64 20.56 3.02 -17.61
C ILE A 64 21.94 2.44 -17.88
N ASN A 65 22.02 1.13 -18.14
CA ASN A 65 23.27 0.44 -18.49
C ASN A 65 23.85 1.06 -19.78
N PRO A 66 24.96 1.82 -19.74
CA PRO A 66 25.48 2.51 -20.93
C PRO A 66 26.40 1.59 -21.76
N GLY A 67 26.14 0.28 -21.77
CA GLY A 67 27.12 -0.72 -22.22
C GLY A 67 26.73 -1.63 -23.39
N GLU A 68 25.50 -1.61 -23.90
CA GLU A 68 25.14 -2.39 -25.10
C GLU A 68 25.21 -1.53 -26.37
N GLU A 69 26.43 -1.15 -26.77
CA GLU A 69 26.75 -0.88 -28.18
C GLU A 69 27.60 -2.03 -28.73
N LEU A 70 26.96 -2.84 -29.59
CA LEU A 70 27.45 -3.75 -30.65
C LEU A 70 28.74 -4.56 -30.44
#